data_AF-A0AAW1VLI1-F1
#
_entry.id   AF-A0AAW1VLI1-F1
#
_cell.length_a   1.000
_cell.length_b   1.000
_cell.length_c   1.000
_cell.angle_alpha   90.00
_cell.angle_beta   90.00
_cell.angle_gamma   90.00
#
_symmetry.space_group_name_H-M   'P 1'
#
loop_
_entity.id
_entity.type
_entity.pdbx_description
1 polymer ?
#
loop_
_entity_poly.entity_id
_entity_poly.type
_entity_poly.pdbx_seq_one_letter_code
_entity_poly.pdbx_strand_id
1 'polypeptide(L)'
;MRISPEAISLLMIFKWIPRWHEHWTSNKVYIYDGDMIVLQGQEKVFLSMSKEEFGDVNKQYTTITFTPTQADSLVLAFRNWLRRHGNSQPEWFGTSGQQPLPSTVLSKRQMLDRFEQHTLKCSSCKGAYTTFQTWKKLLIGAVVVFGSTAGIPSDLQLRIILAGFALLSAGLAYALHELEFFLFLLIMYMLTLNRDV
;
A
#
# COMPACT_ATOMS: atom_id res chain seq x y z
N MET A 1 23.16 -18.34 25.95
CA MET A 1 22.82 -16.99 25.43
C MET A 1 21.69 -16.44 26.29
N ARG A 2 21.96 -15.50 27.20
CA ARG A 2 20.95 -14.92 28.11
C ARG A 2 20.32 -13.73 27.40
N ILE A 3 19.03 -13.83 27.06
CA ILE A 3 18.28 -12.72 26.46
C ILE A 3 18.05 -11.69 27.58
N SER A 4 18.42 -10.43 27.33
CA SER A 4 18.25 -9.36 28.31
C SER A 4 16.77 -9.04 28.54
N PRO A 5 16.37 -8.59 29.74
CA PRO A 5 14.98 -8.23 30.02
C PRO A 5 14.44 -7.14 29.08
N GLU A 6 15.30 -6.21 28.63
CA GLU A 6 14.96 -5.21 27.60
C GLU A 6 14.54 -5.84 26.26
N ALA A 7 15.25 -6.90 25.84
CA ALA A 7 14.95 -7.63 24.61
C ALA A 7 13.65 -8.45 24.74
N ILE A 8 13.32 -8.93 25.94
CA ILE A 8 12.03 -9.59 26.21
C ILE A 8 10.89 -8.57 26.13
N SER A 9 11.06 -7.38 26.70
CA SER A 9 10.08 -6.29 26.62
C SER A 9 9.82 -5.84 25.18
N LEU A 10 10.87 -5.70 24.36
CA LEU A 10 10.73 -5.41 22.93
C LEU A 10 10.02 -6.53 22.17
N LEU A 11 10.36 -7.79 22.43
CA LEU A 11 9.67 -8.95 21.84
C LEU A 11 8.18 -9.02 22.20
N MET A 12 7.80 -8.57 23.40
CA MET A 12 6.39 -8.50 23.78
C MET A 12 5.64 -7.45 22.96
N ILE A 13 6.24 -6.28 22.69
CA ILE A 13 5.61 -5.21 21.90
C ILE A 13 5.23 -5.69 20.49
N PHE A 14 6.10 -6.45 19.82
CA PHE A 14 5.80 -7.01 18.49
C PHE A 14 4.60 -7.96 18.48
N LYS A 15 4.30 -8.62 19.61
CA LYS A 15 3.15 -9.51 19.74
C LYS A 15 1.80 -8.78 19.75
N TRP A 16 1.79 -7.51 20.15
CA TRP A 16 0.60 -6.66 20.18
C TRP A 16 0.38 -5.90 18.87
N ILE A 17 1.38 -5.86 17.99
CA ILE A 17 1.25 -5.25 16.66
C ILE A 17 0.37 -6.16 15.81
N PRO A 18 -0.76 -5.65 15.27
CA PRO A 18 -1.58 -6.43 14.38
C PRO A 18 -0.79 -6.85 13.15
N ARG A 19 -0.98 -8.11 12.71
CA ARG A 19 -0.34 -8.60 11.47
C ARG A 19 -0.60 -7.73 10.25
N TRP A 20 -1.75 -7.05 10.18
CA TRP A 20 -2.04 -6.13 9.09
C TRP A 20 -1.17 -4.88 9.14
N HIS A 21 -0.80 -4.41 10.34
CA HIS A 21 0.06 -3.24 10.53
C HIS A 21 1.48 -3.59 10.11
N GLU A 22 2.00 -4.73 10.56
CA GLU A 22 3.29 -5.25 10.08
C GLU A 22 3.25 -5.49 8.56
N HIS A 23 2.20 -6.06 7.99
CA HIS A 23 2.08 -6.27 6.54
C HIS A 23 2.00 -4.96 5.74
N TRP A 24 1.40 -3.93 6.33
CA TRP A 24 1.30 -2.60 5.74
C TRP A 24 2.65 -1.86 5.76
N THR A 25 3.39 -1.93 6.87
CA THR A 25 4.71 -1.31 7.03
C THR A 25 5.86 -2.13 6.45
N SER A 26 5.72 -3.45 6.41
CA SER A 26 6.69 -4.36 5.80
C SER A 26 6.58 -4.34 4.29
N ASN A 27 7.72 -4.57 3.63
CA ASN A 27 8.02 -4.49 2.19
C ASN A 27 6.91 -4.74 1.16
N LYS A 28 5.80 -5.44 1.46
CA LYS A 28 4.78 -5.83 0.49
C LYS A 28 3.91 -4.71 -0.06
N VAL A 29 3.49 -3.77 0.78
CA VAL A 29 2.49 -2.76 0.38
C VAL A 29 3.18 -1.42 0.17
N TYR A 30 3.84 -0.88 1.20
CA TYR A 30 4.42 0.46 1.12
C TYR A 30 5.54 0.58 0.08
N ILE A 31 6.44 -0.40 0.01
CA ILE A 31 7.63 -0.36 -0.86
C ILE A 31 7.29 -0.81 -2.29
N TYR A 32 6.74 -2.01 -2.51
CA TYR A 32 6.48 -2.47 -3.88
C TYR A 32 5.45 -1.62 -4.62
N ASP A 33 4.34 -1.23 -3.99
CA ASP A 33 3.35 -0.39 -4.69
C ASP A 33 3.88 1.05 -4.89
N GLY A 34 4.81 1.50 -4.06
CA GLY A 34 5.46 2.81 -4.20
C GLY A 34 6.37 2.87 -5.43
N ASP A 35 7.10 1.78 -5.71
CA ASP A 35 8.01 1.70 -6.85
C ASP A 35 7.28 1.50 -8.19
N MET A 36 6.00 1.10 -8.17
CA MET A 36 5.22 0.85 -9.40
C MET A 36 5.11 2.07 -10.31
N ILE A 37 4.99 3.28 -9.75
CA ILE A 37 4.89 4.49 -10.58
C ILE A 37 6.21 4.77 -11.33
N VAL A 38 7.35 4.52 -10.69
CA VAL A 38 8.67 4.71 -11.29
C VAL A 38 8.92 3.65 -12.36
N LEU A 39 8.60 2.39 -12.06
CA LEU A 39 8.75 1.27 -13.00
C LEU A 39 7.87 1.46 -14.24
N GLN A 40 6.67 2.00 -14.10
CA GLN A 40 5.81 2.35 -15.23
C GLN A 40 6.36 3.49 -16.08
N GLY A 41 6.94 4.51 -15.44
CA GLY A 41 7.62 5.60 -16.15
C GLY A 41 8.75 5.06 -17.02
N GLN A 42 9.59 4.20 -16.44
CA GLN A 42 10.67 3.53 -17.16
C GLN A 42 10.14 2.65 -18.30
N GLU A 43 9.09 1.86 -18.05
CA GLU A 43 8.47 0.99 -19.05
C GLU A 43 7.93 1.78 -20.26
N LYS A 44 7.25 2.91 -20.03
CA LYS A 44 6.76 3.78 -21.12
C LYS A 44 7.89 4.33 -21.99
N VAL A 45 9.00 4.73 -21.36
CA VAL A 45 10.20 5.22 -22.07
C VAL A 45 10.84 4.09 -22.87
N PHE A 46 10.98 2.90 -22.30
CA PHE A 46 11.51 1.74 -23.04
C PHE A 46 10.61 1.38 -24.24
N LEU A 47 9.29 1.47 -24.09
CA LEU A 47 8.36 1.18 -25.17
C LEU A 47 8.40 2.21 -26.30
N SER A 48 8.47 3.50 -26.00
CA SER A 48 8.57 4.53 -27.04
C SER A 48 9.87 4.36 -27.83
N MET A 49 10.98 4.08 -27.14
CA MET A 49 12.28 3.86 -27.79
C MET A 49 12.31 2.56 -28.60
N SER A 50 11.65 1.49 -28.14
CA SER A 50 11.55 0.23 -28.92
C SER A 50 10.73 0.35 -30.20
N LYS A 51 9.76 1.26 -30.24
CA LYS A 51 8.92 1.52 -31.43
C LYS A 51 9.64 2.39 -32.47
N GLU A 52 10.50 3.30 -32.01
CA GLU A 52 11.30 4.18 -32.86
C GLU A 52 12.58 3.49 -33.35
N GLU A 53 12.49 2.36 -34.05
CA GLU A 53 13.59 1.73 -34.84
C GLU A 53 14.97 1.56 -34.14
N PHE A 54 15.05 1.76 -32.82
CA PHE A 54 16.26 1.66 -32.03
C PHE A 54 16.41 0.18 -31.67
N GLY A 55 17.27 -0.51 -32.43
CA GLY A 55 17.57 -1.94 -32.23
C GLY A 55 17.97 -2.31 -30.78
N ASP A 56 18.05 -3.62 -30.49
CA ASP A 56 18.33 -4.24 -29.17
C ASP A 56 18.43 -3.26 -27.98
N VAL A 57 17.30 -3.04 -27.30
CA VAL A 57 17.14 -2.16 -26.13
C VAL A 57 18.21 -2.40 -25.06
N ASN A 58 18.76 -3.62 -24.95
CA ASN A 58 19.82 -3.91 -23.99
C ASN A 58 21.17 -3.31 -24.37
N LYS A 59 21.46 -3.09 -25.66
CA LYS A 59 22.68 -2.42 -26.10
C LYS A 59 22.70 -0.95 -25.69
N GLN A 60 21.53 -0.33 -25.58
CA GLN A 60 21.39 1.09 -25.26
C GLN A 60 20.94 1.36 -23.82
N TYR A 61 20.84 0.32 -22.98
CA TYR A 61 20.36 0.46 -21.60
C TYR A 61 21.11 1.55 -20.81
N THR A 62 22.42 1.65 -20.98
CA THR A 62 23.26 2.70 -20.35
C THR A 62 22.94 4.12 -20.82
N THR A 63 22.35 4.27 -21.99
CA THR A 63 21.91 5.56 -22.56
C THR A 63 20.47 5.90 -22.14
N ILE A 64 19.63 4.88 -21.94
CA ILE A 64 18.21 5.02 -21.61
C ILE A 64 18.00 5.24 -20.11
N THR A 65 18.82 4.62 -19.25
CA THR A 65 18.74 4.79 -17.80
C THR A 65 19.95 5.54 -17.27
N PHE A 66 19.71 6.65 -16.58
CA PHE A 66 20.76 7.39 -15.88
C PHE A 66 21.13 6.64 -14.59
N THR A 67 22.26 5.94 -14.60
CA THR A 67 22.83 5.24 -13.43
C THR A 67 24.19 5.86 -13.07
N PRO A 68 24.21 7.03 -12.40
CA PRO A 68 25.43 7.81 -12.22
C PRO A 68 26.29 7.34 -11.04
N THR A 69 25.79 6.43 -10.18
CA THR A 69 26.44 6.14 -8.90
C THR A 69 27.19 4.81 -8.87
N GLN A 70 28.20 4.68 -8.00
CA GLN A 70 28.89 3.40 -7.78
C GLN A 70 27.96 2.31 -7.22
N ALA A 71 26.85 2.69 -6.56
CA ALA A 71 25.85 1.75 -6.07
C ALA A 71 25.16 0.97 -7.22
N ASP A 72 25.13 1.53 -8.43
CA ASP A 72 24.53 0.92 -9.61
C ASP A 72 25.46 -0.10 -10.31
N SER A 73 26.70 -0.27 -9.83
CA SER A 73 27.72 -1.13 -10.45
C SER A 73 27.26 -2.58 -10.61
N LEU A 74 26.51 -3.12 -9.63
CA LEU A 74 25.95 -4.47 -9.70
C LEU A 74 24.88 -4.61 -10.78
N VAL A 75 24.04 -3.59 -10.96
CA VAL A 75 23.00 -3.57 -12.00
C VAL A 75 23.64 -3.57 -13.39
N LEU A 76 24.69 -2.77 -13.58
CA LEU A 76 25.45 -2.73 -14.82
C LEU A 76 26.19 -4.05 -15.09
N ALA A 77 26.82 -4.64 -14.08
CA ALA A 77 27.49 -5.93 -14.19
C ALA A 77 26.51 -7.05 -14.59
N PHE A 78 25.33 -7.08 -13.97
CA PHE A 78 24.27 -8.03 -14.31
C PHE A 78 23.78 -7.86 -15.76
N ARG A 79 23.52 -6.62 -16.19
CA ARG A 79 23.11 -6.33 -17.58
C ARG A 79 24.18 -6.73 -18.59
N ASN A 80 25.45 -6.54 -18.26
CA ASN A 80 26.58 -6.98 -19.09
C ASN A 80 26.65 -8.50 -19.19
N TRP A 81 26.44 -9.21 -18.08
CA TRP A 81 26.36 -10.66 -18.05
C TRP A 81 25.19 -11.17 -18.91
N LEU A 82 24.00 -10.57 -18.78
CA LEU A 82 22.80 -10.94 -19.54
C LEU A 82 22.99 -10.77 -21.05
N ARG A 83 23.64 -9.69 -21.49
CA ARG A 83 23.98 -9.50 -22.91
C ARG A 83 24.91 -10.58 -23.45
N ARG A 84 25.89 -11.02 -22.64
CA ARG A 84 26.90 -12.00 -23.07
C ARG A 84 26.38 -13.44 -23.04
N HIS A 85 25.54 -13.78 -22.08
CA HIS A 85 25.13 -15.17 -21.83
C HIS A 85 23.66 -15.46 -22.14
N GLY A 86 22.80 -14.44 -22.18
CA GLY A 86 21.36 -14.59 -22.40
C GLY A 86 20.87 -13.92 -23.68
N ASN A 87 21.71 -13.74 -24.71
CA ASN A 87 21.33 -13.12 -25.99
C ASN A 87 20.54 -11.80 -25.84
N SER A 88 20.89 -10.99 -24.84
CA SER A 88 20.17 -9.77 -24.43
C SER A 88 18.75 -9.98 -23.91
N GLN A 89 18.12 -11.16 -23.98
CA GLN A 89 16.75 -11.38 -23.53
C GLN A 89 16.57 -12.78 -22.94
N PRO A 90 15.86 -12.95 -21.80
CA PRO A 90 15.60 -14.28 -21.29
C PRO A 90 14.83 -15.13 -22.33
N GLU A 91 15.29 -16.36 -22.62
CA GLU A 91 14.65 -17.23 -23.62
C GLU A 91 13.15 -17.49 -23.34
N TRP A 92 12.76 -17.49 -22.07
CA TRP A 92 11.36 -17.67 -21.65
C TRP A 92 10.48 -16.44 -21.94
N PHE A 93 11.07 -15.29 -22.27
CA PHE A 93 10.33 -14.06 -22.55
C PHE A 93 9.63 -14.11 -23.92
N GLY A 94 10.05 -15.01 -24.81
CA GLY A 94 9.43 -15.25 -26.12
C GLY A 94 9.34 -14.02 -27.02
N THR A 95 8.84 -14.21 -28.25
CA THR A 95 8.30 -13.09 -29.03
C THR A 95 7.01 -12.65 -28.33
N SER A 96 7.10 -11.60 -27.51
CA SER A 96 5.97 -10.95 -26.86
C SER A 96 5.08 -10.27 -27.90
N GLY A 97 4.33 -11.08 -28.64
CA GLY A 97 3.27 -10.64 -29.50
C GLY A 97 2.16 -10.01 -28.67
N GLN A 98 1.99 -8.70 -28.84
CA GLN A 98 0.70 -8.02 -28.84
C GLN A 98 -0.11 -7.95 -27.54
N GLN A 99 0.42 -8.27 -26.35
CA GLN A 99 -0.27 -7.88 -25.12
C GLN A 99 0.07 -6.41 -24.81
N PRO A 100 -0.91 -5.48 -24.88
CA PRO A 100 -0.66 -4.10 -24.50
C PRO A 100 -0.33 -4.07 -23.00
N LEU A 101 0.81 -3.48 -22.69
CA LEU A 101 1.34 -3.49 -21.32
C LEU A 101 0.39 -2.72 -20.39
N PRO A 102 0.27 -3.13 -19.12
CA PRO A 102 -0.68 -2.51 -18.19
C PRO A 102 -0.52 -0.99 -18.09
N SER A 103 0.72 -0.48 -18.22
CA SER A 103 1.05 0.95 -18.23
C SER A 103 0.49 1.73 -19.42
N THR A 104 0.14 1.06 -20.52
CA THR A 104 -0.47 1.65 -21.72
C THR A 104 -1.99 1.57 -21.74
N VAL A 105 -2.58 0.69 -20.92
CA VAL A 105 -4.05 0.45 -20.90
C VAL A 105 -4.70 1.09 -19.67
N LEU A 106 -4.04 1.05 -18.52
CA LEU A 106 -4.61 1.55 -17.27
C LEU A 106 -4.30 3.02 -17.07
N SER A 107 -5.27 3.77 -16.54
CA SER A 107 -5.03 5.14 -16.10
C SER A 107 -4.14 5.16 -14.86
N LYS A 108 -3.37 6.24 -14.67
CA LYS A 108 -2.56 6.46 -13.45
C LYS A 108 -3.37 6.29 -12.17
N ARG A 109 -4.66 6.67 -12.17
CA ARG A 109 -5.55 6.47 -11.02
C ARG A 109 -5.84 4.99 -10.75
N GLN A 110 -6.21 4.22 -11.77
CA GLN A 110 -6.46 2.78 -11.63
C GLN A 110 -5.19 2.00 -11.25
N MET A 111 -4.03 2.47 -11.71
CA MET A 111 -2.75 1.86 -11.37
C MET A 111 -2.29 2.17 -9.95
N LEU A 112 -2.69 3.30 -9.40
CA LEU A 112 -2.36 3.70 -8.04
C LEU A 112 -3.51 3.38 -7.06
N ASP A 113 -4.57 2.73 -7.53
CA ASP A 113 -5.65 2.25 -6.69
C ASP A 113 -5.23 0.98 -5.94
N ARG A 114 -4.54 1.21 -4.82
CA ARG A 114 -4.09 0.15 -3.91
C ARG A 114 -5.25 -0.66 -3.34
N PHE A 115 -6.46 -0.08 -3.23
CA PHE A 115 -7.59 -0.79 -2.67
C PHE A 115 -7.97 -1.98 -3.57
N GLU A 116 -8.14 -1.74 -4.87
CA GLU A 116 -8.49 -2.77 -5.84
C GLU A 116 -7.33 -3.74 -6.12
N GLN A 117 -6.10 -3.22 -6.21
CA GLN A 117 -4.94 -4.05 -6.57
C GLN A 117 -4.52 -5.00 -5.46
N HIS A 118 -4.56 -4.55 -4.21
CA HIS A 118 -3.98 -5.27 -3.08
C HIS A 118 -5.00 -5.54 -1.98
N THR A 119 -5.68 -4.51 -1.46
CA THR A 119 -6.53 -4.66 -0.27
C THR A 119 -7.65 -5.67 -0.47
N LEU A 120 -8.27 -5.72 -1.65
CA LEU A 120 -9.32 -6.70 -1.96
C LEU A 120 -8.81 -8.14 -2.13
N LYS A 121 -7.55 -8.32 -2.56
CA LYS A 121 -6.96 -9.63 -2.87
C LYS A 121 -6.20 -10.22 -1.67
N CYS A 122 -5.61 -9.38 -0.84
CA CYS A 122 -4.84 -9.80 0.32
C CYS A 122 -5.76 -10.14 1.50
N SER A 123 -5.69 -11.37 2.01
CA SER A 123 -6.51 -11.83 3.14
C SER A 123 -6.29 -11.03 4.43
N SER A 124 -5.04 -10.65 4.73
CA SER A 124 -4.69 -9.87 5.93
C SER A 124 -5.29 -8.46 5.88
N CYS A 125 -5.07 -7.74 4.77
CA CYS A 125 -5.59 -6.38 4.59
C CYS A 125 -7.11 -6.35 4.48
N LYS A 126 -7.70 -7.31 3.75
CA LYS A 126 -9.16 -7.45 3.65
C LYS A 126 -9.80 -7.74 5.00
N GLY A 127 -9.19 -8.60 5.80
CA GLY A 127 -9.64 -8.92 7.16
C GLY A 127 -9.62 -7.69 8.07
N ALA A 128 -8.55 -6.90 8.03
CA ALA A 128 -8.46 -5.65 8.77
C ALA A 128 -9.54 -4.66 8.33
N TYR A 129 -9.69 -4.42 7.01
CA TYR A 129 -10.67 -3.51 6.45
C TYR A 129 -12.11 -3.87 6.86
N THR A 130 -12.49 -5.14 6.71
CA THR A 130 -13.84 -5.61 7.10
C THR A 130 -14.08 -5.51 8.60
N THR A 131 -13.04 -5.75 9.42
CA THR A 131 -13.11 -5.59 10.88
C THR A 131 -13.36 -4.13 11.25
N PHE A 132 -12.59 -3.18 10.69
CA PHE A 132 -12.79 -1.75 10.92
C PHE A 132 -14.19 -1.28 10.50
N GLN A 133 -14.66 -1.71 9.33
CA GLN A 133 -16.01 -1.39 8.85
C GLN A 133 -17.11 -1.95 9.77
N THR A 134 -16.91 -3.15 10.32
CA THR A 134 -17.86 -3.76 11.25
C THR A 134 -17.88 -2.99 12.57
N TRP A 135 -16.72 -2.67 13.15
CA TRP A 135 -16.62 -1.88 14.38
C TRP A 135 -17.21 -0.48 14.23
N LYS A 136 -16.98 0.19 13.09
CA LYS A 136 -17.58 1.49 12.79
C LYS A 136 -19.11 1.42 12.81
N LYS A 137 -19.70 0.43 12.16
CA LYS A 137 -21.16 0.21 12.15
C LYS A 137 -21.70 -0.09 13.54
N LEU A 138 -21.00 -0.93 14.30
CA LEU A 138 -21.38 -1.28 15.68
C LEU A 138 -21.33 -0.06 16.60
N LEU A 139 -20.27 0.76 16.53
CA LEU A 139 -20.13 1.95 17.36
C LEU A 139 -21.17 3.02 17.01
N ILE A 140 -21.46 3.23 15.72
CA ILE A 140 -22.54 4.13 15.29
C ILE A 140 -23.89 3.61 15.81
N GLY A 141 -24.16 2.30 15.69
CA GLY A 141 -25.35 1.68 16.26
C GLY A 141 -25.46 1.87 17.77
N ALA A 142 -24.35 1.70 18.50
CA ALA A 142 -24.28 1.90 19.94
C ALA A 142 -24.54 3.37 20.33
N VAL A 143 -24.03 4.35 19.58
CA VAL A 143 -24.34 5.77 19.79
C VAL A 143 -25.85 6.02 19.69
N VAL A 144 -26.50 5.48 18.65
CA VAL A 144 -27.94 5.66 18.46
C VAL A 144 -28.72 5.01 19.60
N VAL A 145 -28.37 3.79 20.00
CA VAL A 145 -29.07 3.06 21.08
C VAL A 145 -28.88 3.75 22.43
N PHE A 146 -27.65 4.08 22.82
CA PHE A 146 -27.40 4.73 24.10
C PHE A 146 -27.92 6.16 24.14
N GLY A 147 -27.82 6.91 23.03
CA GLY A 147 -28.38 8.26 22.92
C GLY A 147 -29.91 8.27 23.03
N SER A 148 -30.59 7.30 22.41
CA SER A 148 -32.06 7.20 22.47
C SER A 148 -32.57 6.73 23.84
N THR A 149 -31.84 5.80 24.48
CA THR A 149 -32.25 5.21 25.77
C THR A 149 -31.89 6.07 26.97
N ALA A 150 -30.98 7.03 26.84
CA ALA A 150 -30.61 7.95 27.92
C ALA A 150 -31.78 8.81 28.44
N GLY A 151 -32.83 9.02 27.63
CA GLY A 151 -34.02 9.77 28.04
C GLY A 151 -35.08 8.97 28.80
N ILE A 152 -34.99 7.63 28.80
CA ILE A 152 -36.05 6.72 29.26
C ILE A 152 -36.03 6.49 30.79
N PRO A 153 -34.90 6.11 31.43
CA PRO A 153 -34.91 5.79 32.86
C PRO A 153 -35.16 7.03 33.72
N SER A 154 -35.86 6.88 34.84
CA SER A 154 -36.10 7.96 35.82
C SER A 154 -34.91 8.18 36.76
N ASP A 155 -34.02 7.19 36.87
CA ASP A 155 -32.82 7.25 37.71
C ASP A 155 -31.73 8.12 37.06
N LEU A 156 -31.31 9.17 37.78
CA LEU A 156 -30.30 10.13 37.32
C LEU A 156 -28.94 9.46 37.09
N GLN A 157 -28.56 8.45 37.87
CA GLN A 157 -27.28 7.73 37.71
C GLN A 157 -27.26 6.96 36.39
N LEU A 158 -28.36 6.27 36.06
CA LEU A 158 -28.48 5.53 34.80
C LEU A 158 -28.47 6.46 33.58
N ARG A 159 -29.09 7.64 33.67
CA ARG A 159 -29.04 8.65 32.59
C ARG A 159 -27.61 9.12 32.31
N ILE A 160 -26.85 9.44 33.35
CA ILE A 160 -25.46 9.93 33.23
C ILE A 160 -24.57 8.82 32.65
N ILE A 161 -24.74 7.57 33.10
CA ILE A 161 -23.96 6.42 32.60
C ILE A 161 -24.25 6.18 31.11
N LEU A 162 -25.51 6.16 30.69
CA LEU A 162 -25.89 5.95 29.29
C LEU A 162 -25.42 7.09 28.39
N ALA A 163 -25.53 8.35 28.85
CA ALA A 163 -24.98 9.50 28.13
C ALA A 163 -23.44 9.43 28.01
N GLY A 164 -22.76 8.97 29.06
CA GLY A 164 -21.32 8.73 29.06
C GLY A 164 -20.90 7.68 28.03
N PHE A 165 -21.62 6.54 27.96
CA PHE A 165 -21.38 5.51 26.95
C PHE A 165 -21.67 5.98 25.53
N ALA A 166 -22.72 6.79 25.33
CA ALA A 166 -23.02 7.38 24.03
C ALA A 166 -21.87 8.30 23.55
N LEU A 167 -21.36 9.17 24.43
CA LEU A 167 -20.24 10.06 24.12
C LEU A 167 -18.94 9.29 23.87
N LEU A 168 -18.66 8.26 24.68
CA LEU A 168 -17.48 7.41 24.50
C LEU A 168 -17.55 6.67 23.16
N SER A 169 -18.70 6.08 22.82
CA SER A 169 -18.90 5.37 21.56
C SER A 169 -18.77 6.31 20.36
N ALA A 170 -19.27 7.54 20.47
CA ALA A 170 -19.11 8.58 19.44
C ALA A 170 -17.65 8.99 19.26
N GLY A 171 -16.92 9.19 20.37
CA GLY A 171 -15.49 9.49 20.37
C GLY A 171 -14.67 8.37 19.72
N LEU A 172 -14.96 7.11 20.05
CA LEU A 172 -14.31 5.96 19.42
C LEU A 172 -14.64 5.83 17.93
N ALA A 173 -15.89 6.08 17.54
CA ALA A 173 -16.29 6.08 16.12
C ALA A 173 -15.56 7.18 15.33
N TYR A 174 -15.41 8.37 15.93
CA TYR A 174 -14.66 9.47 15.32
C TYR A 174 -13.17 9.14 15.21
N ALA A 175 -12.56 8.58 16.26
CA ALA A 175 -11.16 8.16 16.23
C ALA A 175 -10.90 7.08 15.16
N LEU A 176 -11.81 6.11 15.02
CA LEU A 176 -11.74 5.11 13.94
C LEU A 176 -11.92 5.74 12.56
N HIS A 177 -12.80 6.74 12.43
CA HIS A 177 -12.97 7.47 11.18
C HIS A 177 -11.70 8.24 10.78
N GLU A 178 -11.05 8.91 11.75
CA GLU A 178 -9.77 9.59 11.53
C GLU A 178 -8.64 8.60 11.18
N LEU A 179 -8.61 7.43 11.80
CA LEU A 179 -7.65 6.37 11.46
C LEU A 179 -7.87 5.84 10.04
N GLU A 180 -9.12 5.60 9.63
CA GLU A 180 -9.46 5.28 8.24
C GLU A 180 -9.01 6.41 7.31
N PHE A 181 -9.35 7.66 7.62
CA PHE A 181 -8.99 8.81 6.80
C PHE A 181 -7.47 8.97 6.67
N PHE A 182 -6.70 8.80 7.75
CA PHE A 182 -5.24 8.88 7.71
C PHE A 182 -4.62 7.77 6.86
N LEU A 183 -5.12 6.54 6.98
CA LEU A 183 -4.71 5.41 6.12
C LEU A 183 -5.02 5.68 4.64
N PHE A 184 -6.18 6.26 4.34
CA PHE A 184 -6.59 6.63 2.97
C PHE A 184 -5.88 7.89 2.44
N LEU A 185 -5.59 8.88 3.28
CA LEU A 185 -4.90 10.11 2.90
C LEU A 185 -3.43 9.84 2.61
N LEU A 186 -2.77 8.91 3.30
CA LEU A 186 -1.42 8.48 2.92
C LEU A 186 -1.39 7.85 1.51
N ILE A 187 -2.45 7.13 1.15
CA ILE A 187 -2.63 6.57 -0.21
C ILE A 187 -2.94 7.69 -1.22
N MET A 188 -3.74 8.70 -0.84
CA MET A 188 -4.15 9.80 -1.72
C MET A 188 -3.12 10.93 -1.83
N TYR A 189 -2.29 11.20 -0.82
CA TYR A 189 -1.23 12.21 -0.86
C TYR A 189 -0.16 11.83 -1.90
N MET A 190 0.12 10.52 -2.06
CA MET A 190 0.89 9.98 -3.19
C MET A 190 0.20 10.20 -4.56
N LEU A 191 -1.13 10.26 -4.61
CA LEU A 191 -1.89 10.60 -5.82
C LEU A 191 -1.90 12.11 -6.12
N THR A 192 -1.84 12.95 -5.08
CA THR A 192 -2.07 14.40 -5.21
C THR A 192 -0.80 15.19 -5.46
N LEU A 193 0.38 14.67 -5.06
CA LEU A 193 1.70 15.24 -5.42
C LEU A 193 2.00 15.21 -6.92
N ASN A 194 1.13 14.63 -7.72
CA ASN A 194 1.31 14.48 -9.16
C ASN A 194 0.06 14.97 -9.93
N ARG A 195 -0.61 16.00 -9.38
CA ARG A 195 -1.65 16.81 -10.04
C ARG A 195 -1.07 18.06 -10.72
N ASP A 196 0.16 18.46 -10.38
CA ASP A 196 0.82 19.67 -10.90
C ASP A 196 2.07 19.40 -11.76
N VAL A 197 2.17 18.21 -12.39
CA VAL A 197 3.08 17.94 -13.51
C VAL A 197 2.35 17.14 -14.59
#